data_AF-A0A7C2G1I4-F1
#
_entry.id   AF-A0A7C2G1I4-F1
#
_cell.length_a   1.000
_cell.length_b   1.000
_cell.length_c   1.000
_cell.angle_alpha   90.00
_cell.angle_beta   90.00
_cell.angle_gamma   90.00
#
_symmetry.space_group_name_H-M   'P 1'
#
loop_
_entity.id
_entity.type
_entity.pdbx_description
1 polymer ?
#
loop_
_entity_poly.entity_id
_entity_poly.type
_entity_poly.pdbx_seq_one_letter_code
_entity_poly.pdbx_strand_id
1 'polypeptide(L)'
;MQVYRDVQRLTPSHYQEVLASFVSCVSRLPGVRAVFCFGGRSHPGISDLDTLVVVAEQADAWALQEIAGATRAGPLARYLFAHPPVVVPEGEVPRVRWVHTLYGLEQLWGDPLEVPWPPLEVRPWLVLAEYVDFTFSVRSVLRSLEGESVGLRSLLLLLTSCTHSLGLAADLLGQPVHVEVEETVRRLRDHACEGTADLREVKEATGVVVRRLREVDRALVEFLVRTGVVTSEPVRECVPWADGRYYVFEHPAWDADLTTRAFSPDRWWWRQAGVDPRVGVYPAFYLAQFSAYALSDGPLGRAHRLLFGTWFARLITSPAYAEVLGKRMAVAERIYGVIRRGGLRPMVPLGIGFRRPEVIRPSRRRRWLRGLILRELSRGGARCSPW
;
A
#
# COMPACT_ATOMS: atom_id res chain seq x y z
N MET A 1 -16.87 -13.73 5.85
CA MET A 1 -16.76 -13.41 4.42
C MET A 1 -17.64 -14.37 3.64
N GLN A 2 -18.64 -13.83 2.95
CA GLN A 2 -19.45 -14.55 1.96
C GLN A 2 -18.93 -14.14 0.58
N VAL A 3 -18.57 -15.09 -0.28
CA VAL A 3 -18.11 -14.79 -1.65
C VAL A 3 -19.29 -14.94 -2.60
N TYR A 4 -19.44 -14.04 -3.58
CA TYR A 4 -20.43 -14.17 -4.64
C TYR A 4 -19.78 -14.05 -6.02
N ARG A 5 -20.39 -14.68 -7.03
CA ARG A 5 -19.87 -14.66 -8.41
C ARG A 5 -20.18 -13.33 -9.09
N ASP A 6 -19.14 -12.63 -9.52
CA ASP A 6 -19.20 -11.38 -10.31
C ASP A 6 -18.17 -11.37 -11.46
N VAL A 7 -17.54 -12.51 -11.73
CA VAL A 7 -16.63 -12.72 -12.88
C VAL A 7 -17.46 -12.74 -14.16
N GLN A 8 -17.11 -11.88 -15.12
CA GLN A 8 -17.74 -11.80 -16.43
C GLN A 8 -16.99 -12.67 -17.43
N ARG A 9 -17.72 -13.31 -18.36
CA ARG A 9 -17.10 -14.04 -19.46
C ARG A 9 -16.57 -13.04 -20.49
N LEU A 10 -15.27 -12.74 -20.40
CA LEU A 10 -14.59 -11.84 -21.33
C LEU A 10 -13.54 -12.60 -22.14
N THR A 11 -13.09 -11.97 -23.23
CA THR A 11 -12.01 -12.46 -24.10
C THR A 11 -10.91 -11.39 -24.15
N PRO A 12 -9.71 -11.71 -24.64
CA PRO A 12 -8.66 -10.71 -24.88
C PRO A 12 -9.11 -9.54 -25.77
N SER A 13 -10.01 -9.78 -26.73
CA SER A 13 -10.53 -8.73 -27.62
C SER A 13 -11.31 -7.64 -26.87
N HIS A 14 -12.05 -7.98 -25.80
CA HIS A 14 -12.74 -6.98 -24.96
C HIS A 14 -11.74 -6.03 -24.27
N TYR A 15 -10.58 -6.55 -23.84
CA TYR A 15 -9.53 -5.71 -23.24
C TYR A 15 -8.91 -4.78 -24.28
N GLN A 16 -8.65 -5.29 -25.49
CA GLN A 16 -8.11 -4.50 -26.60
C GLN A 16 -9.09 -3.40 -27.02
N GLU A 17 -10.38 -3.69 -27.12
CA GLU A 17 -11.43 -2.72 -27.45
C GLU A 17 -11.49 -1.58 -26.43
N VAL A 18 -11.57 -1.90 -25.14
CA VAL A 18 -11.61 -0.87 -24.08
C VAL A 18 -10.31 -0.08 -24.03
N LEU A 19 -9.16 -0.73 -24.19
CA LEU A 19 -7.87 -0.05 -24.18
C LEU A 19 -7.72 0.89 -25.39
N ALA A 20 -8.12 0.46 -26.58
CA ALA A 20 -8.10 1.29 -27.78
C ALA A 20 -9.05 2.50 -27.66
N SER A 21 -10.25 2.29 -27.09
CA SER A 21 -11.20 3.37 -26.80
C SER A 21 -10.63 4.37 -25.78
N PHE A 22 -10.02 3.86 -24.70
CA PHE A 22 -9.35 4.69 -23.70
C PHE A 22 -8.22 5.51 -24.31
N VAL A 23 -7.31 4.89 -25.07
CA VAL A 23 -6.20 5.58 -25.75
C VAL A 23 -6.72 6.62 -26.73
N SER A 24 -7.72 6.28 -27.56
CA SER A 24 -8.33 7.20 -28.53
C SER A 24 -8.94 8.45 -27.88
N CYS A 25 -9.56 8.28 -26.71
CA CYS A 25 -10.09 9.40 -25.92
C CYS A 25 -8.95 10.23 -25.31
N VAL A 26 -8.05 9.58 -24.57
CA VAL A 26 -7.05 10.26 -23.73
C VAL A 26 -5.96 10.93 -24.56
N SER A 27 -5.54 10.35 -25.67
CA SER A 27 -4.51 10.93 -26.56
C SER A 27 -4.89 12.29 -27.17
N ARG A 28 -6.17 12.62 -27.21
CA ARG A 28 -6.67 13.89 -27.77
C ARG A 28 -6.78 15.00 -26.73
N LEU A 29 -6.58 14.68 -25.44
CA LEU A 29 -6.71 15.64 -24.37
C LEU A 29 -5.49 16.58 -24.35
N PRO A 30 -5.70 17.90 -24.16
CA PRO A 30 -4.60 18.86 -24.03
C PRO A 30 -3.63 18.46 -22.93
N GLY A 31 -2.33 18.53 -23.25
CA GLY A 31 -1.27 18.23 -22.30
C GLY A 31 -0.99 16.74 -22.09
N VAL A 32 -1.72 15.80 -22.70
CA VAL A 32 -1.31 14.38 -22.69
C VAL A 32 -0.12 14.17 -23.62
N ARG A 33 0.92 13.51 -23.10
CA ARG A 33 2.21 13.30 -23.78
C ARG A 33 2.41 11.86 -24.24
N ALA A 34 2.00 10.91 -23.41
CA ALA A 34 2.11 9.50 -23.71
C ALA A 34 1.08 8.69 -22.92
N VAL A 35 0.73 7.53 -23.45
CA VAL A 35 -0.13 6.55 -22.78
C VAL A 35 0.57 5.20 -22.82
N PHE A 36 0.61 4.55 -21.67
CA PHE A 36 1.17 3.22 -21.48
C PHE A 36 0.12 2.27 -20.90
N CYS A 37 0.27 0.98 -21.15
CA CYS A 37 -0.30 -0.06 -20.29
C CYS A 37 0.80 -0.83 -19.57
N PHE A 38 0.45 -1.42 -18.44
CA PHE A 38 1.31 -2.33 -17.71
C PHE A 38 0.48 -3.47 -17.11
N GLY A 39 1.09 -4.34 -16.31
CA GLY A 39 0.35 -5.40 -15.62
C GLY A 39 -0.06 -6.58 -16.51
N GLY A 40 -0.69 -7.58 -15.88
CA GLY A 40 -1.00 -8.87 -16.50
C GLY A 40 -2.46 -9.01 -16.94
N ARG A 41 -2.69 -9.26 -18.23
CA ARG A 41 -4.03 -9.46 -18.83
C ARG A 41 -4.38 -10.94 -19.10
N SER A 42 -3.68 -11.86 -18.44
CA SER A 42 -3.70 -13.30 -18.78
C SER A 42 -5.00 -14.05 -18.40
N HIS A 43 -5.84 -13.49 -17.53
CA HIS A 43 -7.11 -14.15 -17.13
C HIS A 43 -8.30 -13.23 -17.41
N PRO A 44 -8.87 -13.30 -18.63
CA PRO A 44 -10.01 -12.48 -19.03
C PRO A 44 -11.19 -12.61 -18.07
N GLY A 45 -11.79 -11.48 -17.71
CA GLY A 45 -12.90 -11.45 -16.75
C GLY A 45 -12.46 -11.32 -15.30
N ILE A 46 -11.17 -11.52 -15.00
CA ILE A 46 -10.60 -11.33 -13.66
C ILE A 46 -9.63 -10.16 -13.68
N SER A 47 -8.60 -10.22 -14.54
CA SER A 47 -7.60 -9.16 -14.72
C SER A 47 -8.26 -7.79 -14.96
N ASP A 48 -7.62 -6.74 -14.48
CA ASP A 48 -7.94 -5.35 -14.74
C ASP A 48 -7.07 -4.75 -15.86
N LEU A 49 -7.38 -3.51 -16.24
CA LEU A 49 -6.57 -2.68 -17.12
C LEU A 49 -5.79 -1.67 -16.30
N ASP A 50 -4.48 -1.87 -16.24
CA ASP A 50 -3.53 -0.92 -15.69
C ASP A 50 -3.02 0.01 -16.78
N THR A 51 -3.16 1.32 -16.60
CA THR A 51 -2.64 2.32 -17.54
C THR A 51 -1.90 3.42 -16.82
N LEU A 52 -0.88 3.95 -17.48
CA LEU A 52 -0.13 5.13 -17.07
C LEU A 52 -0.27 6.19 -18.14
N VAL A 53 -0.65 7.40 -17.74
CA VAL A 53 -0.81 8.55 -18.63
C VAL A 53 0.22 9.61 -18.22
N VAL A 54 1.11 9.94 -19.15
CA VAL A 54 2.06 11.03 -18.98
C VAL A 54 1.42 12.32 -19.42
N VAL A 55 1.48 13.34 -18.57
CA VAL A 55 0.87 14.65 -18.82
C VAL A 55 1.91 15.76 -18.67
N ALA A 56 1.66 16.91 -19.28
CA ALA A 56 2.46 18.12 -19.06
C ALA A 56 2.39 18.55 -17.58
N GLU A 57 3.44 19.22 -17.09
CA GLU A 57 3.49 19.71 -15.70
C GLU A 57 2.27 20.58 -15.32
N GLN A 58 1.78 21.35 -16.29
CA GLN A 58 0.64 22.27 -16.14
C GLN A 58 -0.64 21.72 -16.77
N ALA A 59 -0.79 20.39 -16.85
CA ALA A 59 -2.02 19.78 -17.34
C ALA A 59 -3.24 20.32 -16.60
N ASP A 60 -4.26 20.68 -17.37
CA ASP A 60 -5.45 21.32 -16.83
C ASP A 60 -6.32 20.33 -16.04
N ALA A 61 -7.10 20.87 -15.11
CA ALA A 61 -7.93 20.04 -14.23
C ALA A 61 -9.00 19.25 -14.98
N TRP A 62 -9.49 19.78 -16.10
CA TRP A 62 -10.51 19.14 -16.92
C TRP A 62 -9.95 17.90 -17.63
N ALA A 63 -8.78 17.99 -18.27
CA ALA A 63 -8.07 16.90 -18.91
C ALA A 63 -7.79 15.77 -17.91
N LEU A 64 -7.36 16.12 -16.68
CA LEU A 64 -7.18 15.14 -15.60
C LEU A 64 -8.50 14.42 -15.26
N GLN A 65 -9.61 15.16 -15.15
CA GLN A 65 -10.93 14.57 -14.91
C GLN A 65 -11.42 13.69 -16.07
N GLU A 66 -11.18 14.09 -17.31
CA GLU A 66 -11.51 13.30 -18.50
C GLU A 66 -10.68 12.01 -18.58
N ILE A 67 -9.39 12.04 -18.22
CA ILE A 67 -8.56 10.83 -18.10
C ILE A 67 -9.19 9.84 -17.11
N ALA A 68 -9.61 10.32 -15.94
CA ALA A 68 -10.31 9.49 -14.97
C ALA A 68 -11.69 9.04 -15.47
N GLY A 69 -12.40 9.91 -16.18
CA GLY A 69 -13.71 9.66 -16.78
C GLY A 69 -13.67 8.58 -17.87
N ALA A 70 -12.59 8.51 -18.64
CA ALA A 70 -12.39 7.53 -19.71
C ALA A 70 -12.40 6.09 -19.18
N THR A 71 -11.93 5.85 -17.96
CA THR A 71 -12.03 4.53 -17.30
C THR A 71 -13.46 4.11 -16.95
N ARG A 72 -14.42 5.03 -17.08
CA ARG A 72 -15.84 4.82 -16.77
C ARG A 72 -16.76 5.00 -17.99
N ALA A 73 -16.17 5.08 -19.19
CA ALA A 73 -16.86 5.26 -20.47
C ALA A 73 -17.61 3.98 -20.89
N GLY A 74 -18.67 3.66 -20.14
CA GLY A 74 -19.55 2.51 -20.38
C GLY A 74 -19.34 1.35 -19.41
N PRO A 75 -20.25 0.34 -19.43
CA PRO A 75 -20.23 -0.76 -18.47
C PRO A 75 -18.96 -1.62 -18.52
N LEU A 76 -18.43 -1.90 -19.73
CA LEU A 76 -17.25 -2.74 -19.90
C LEU A 76 -15.98 -2.05 -19.40
N ALA A 77 -15.80 -0.76 -19.68
CA ALA A 77 -14.68 0.03 -19.13
C ALA A 77 -14.73 0.07 -17.60
N ARG A 78 -15.91 0.35 -17.01
CA ARG A 78 -16.12 0.34 -15.55
C ARG A 78 -15.83 -1.01 -14.92
N TYR A 79 -16.03 -2.09 -15.67
CA TYR A 79 -15.67 -3.43 -15.21
C TYR A 79 -14.16 -3.62 -15.29
N LEU A 80 -13.54 -3.39 -16.44
CA LEU A 80 -12.13 -3.69 -16.67
C LEU A 80 -11.17 -2.80 -15.88
N PHE A 81 -11.46 -1.52 -15.67
CA PHE A 81 -10.64 -0.66 -14.81
C PHE A 81 -11.04 -0.82 -13.34
N ALA A 82 -10.29 -1.62 -12.57
CA ALA A 82 -10.54 -1.76 -11.12
C ALA A 82 -10.08 -0.52 -10.33
N HIS A 83 -9.18 0.29 -10.91
CA HIS A 83 -8.71 1.55 -10.36
C HIS A 83 -8.52 2.61 -11.46
N PRO A 84 -8.40 3.90 -11.09
CA PRO A 84 -8.05 4.96 -12.02
C PRO A 84 -6.65 4.75 -12.63
N PRO A 85 -6.34 5.41 -13.75
CA PRO A 85 -5.02 5.35 -14.36
C PRO A 85 -3.99 6.07 -13.49
N VAL A 86 -2.72 5.65 -13.59
CA VAL A 86 -1.60 6.37 -12.98
C VAL A 86 -1.30 7.60 -13.82
N VAL A 87 -1.55 8.78 -13.29
CA VAL A 87 -1.24 10.03 -14.01
C VAL A 87 0.08 10.59 -13.51
N VAL A 88 1.04 10.80 -14.41
CA VAL A 88 2.42 11.19 -14.08
C VAL A 88 2.78 12.44 -14.87
N PRO A 89 3.25 13.52 -14.23
CA PRO A 89 3.80 14.65 -14.97
C PRO A 89 5.10 14.25 -15.69
N GLU A 90 5.33 14.82 -16.86
CA GLU A 90 6.44 14.48 -17.75
C GLU A 90 7.82 14.56 -17.05
N GLY A 91 8.03 15.51 -16.13
CA GLY A 91 9.27 15.63 -15.35
C GLY A 91 9.50 14.52 -14.31
N GLU A 92 8.47 13.75 -13.95
CA GLU A 92 8.59 12.59 -13.04
C GLU A 92 8.72 11.25 -13.75
N VAL A 93 8.61 11.19 -15.07
CA VAL A 93 8.78 9.94 -15.84
C VAL A 93 10.09 9.22 -15.53
N PRO A 94 11.27 9.89 -15.42
CA PRO A 94 12.52 9.21 -15.06
C PRO A 94 12.53 8.60 -13.64
N ARG A 95 11.57 8.98 -12.79
CA ARG A 95 11.51 8.60 -11.38
C ARG A 95 10.24 7.86 -10.99
N VAL A 96 9.30 7.63 -11.90
CA VAL A 96 8.02 6.99 -11.57
C VAL A 96 8.20 5.58 -10.98
N ARG A 97 9.25 4.85 -11.38
CA ARG A 97 9.58 3.53 -10.81
C ARG A 97 10.01 3.56 -9.34
N TRP A 98 10.24 4.74 -8.77
CA TRP A 98 10.42 4.87 -7.33
C TRP A 98 9.13 4.60 -6.58
N VAL A 99 7.96 4.92 -7.16
CA VAL A 99 6.65 4.83 -6.47
C VAL A 99 5.73 3.73 -7.03
N HIS A 100 5.99 3.23 -8.23
CA HIS A 100 5.21 2.18 -8.89
C HIS A 100 6.11 1.14 -9.55
N THR A 101 5.70 -0.12 -9.58
CA THR A 101 6.49 -1.19 -10.20
C THR A 101 6.53 -1.16 -11.71
N LEU A 102 5.39 -0.87 -12.34
CA LEU A 102 5.24 -0.76 -13.80
C LEU A 102 5.88 -1.95 -14.55
N TYR A 103 5.61 -3.18 -14.10
CA TYR A 103 6.04 -4.39 -14.80
C TYR A 103 5.29 -4.56 -16.12
N GLY A 104 6.00 -4.98 -17.17
CA GLY A 104 5.42 -5.16 -18.50
C GLY A 104 4.93 -3.85 -19.13
N LEU A 105 5.62 -2.73 -18.85
CA LEU A 105 5.27 -1.43 -19.38
C LEU A 105 5.40 -1.41 -20.91
N GLU A 106 4.29 -1.12 -21.59
CA GLU A 106 4.17 -1.05 -23.03
C GLU A 106 3.63 0.34 -23.39
N GLN A 107 4.34 1.06 -24.27
CA GLN A 107 3.89 2.36 -24.77
C GLN A 107 2.86 2.15 -25.88
N LEU A 108 1.68 2.75 -25.71
CA LEU A 108 0.55 2.63 -26.64
C LEU A 108 0.40 3.85 -27.54
N TRP A 109 0.82 5.03 -27.06
CA TRP A 109 0.70 6.30 -27.78
C TRP A 109 1.70 7.34 -27.24
N GLY A 110 2.04 8.32 -28.08
CA GLY A 110 2.89 9.47 -27.74
C GLY A 110 4.33 9.32 -28.23
N ASP A 111 5.16 10.33 -27.96
CA ASP A 111 6.58 10.28 -28.28
C ASP A 111 7.29 9.20 -27.43
N PRO A 112 8.30 8.48 -27.97
CA PRO A 112 9.03 7.48 -27.21
C PRO A 112 9.59 8.07 -25.90
N LEU A 113 9.20 7.50 -24.76
CA LEU A 113 9.69 7.91 -23.45
C LEU A 113 10.32 6.72 -22.73
N GLU A 114 11.52 6.92 -22.21
CA GLU A 114 12.20 5.93 -21.40
C GLU A 114 11.75 6.01 -19.94
N VAL A 115 11.41 4.86 -19.35
CA VAL A 115 11.09 4.73 -17.93
C VAL A 115 12.17 3.87 -17.27
N PRO A 116 13.32 4.47 -16.90
CA PRO A 116 14.50 3.75 -16.47
C PRO A 116 14.25 3.06 -15.14
N TRP A 117 14.87 1.89 -14.96
CA TRP A 117 14.90 1.23 -13.67
C TRP A 117 15.73 2.04 -12.66
N PRO A 118 15.34 2.06 -11.38
CA PRO A 118 16.16 2.65 -10.32
C PRO A 118 17.57 2.01 -10.27
N PRO A 119 18.58 2.74 -9.78
CA PRO A 119 19.94 2.21 -9.60
C PRO A 119 19.96 0.90 -8.80
N LEU A 120 20.86 -0.02 -9.15
CA LEU A 120 20.89 -1.37 -8.57
C LEU A 120 21.03 -1.35 -7.05
N GLU A 121 21.82 -0.41 -6.53
CA GLU A 121 22.12 -0.23 -5.11
C GLU A 121 20.90 0.15 -4.27
N VAL A 122 19.87 0.78 -4.86
CA VAL A 122 18.64 1.14 -4.14
C VAL A 122 17.52 0.13 -4.31
N ARG A 123 17.63 -0.81 -5.26
CA ARG A 123 16.54 -1.76 -5.56
C ARG A 123 16.12 -2.61 -4.37
N PRO A 124 17.02 -3.19 -3.55
CA PRO A 124 16.59 -3.98 -2.38
C PRO A 124 15.74 -3.17 -1.40
N TRP A 125 16.09 -1.89 -1.20
CA TRP A 125 15.33 -0.99 -0.32
C TRP A 125 13.99 -0.58 -0.93
N LEU A 126 13.92 -0.41 -2.25
CA LEU A 126 12.66 -0.15 -2.96
C LEU A 126 11.73 -1.37 -2.91
N VAL A 127 12.27 -2.57 -3.11
CA VAL A 127 11.54 -3.84 -2.96
C VAL A 127 11.00 -3.98 -1.53
N LEU A 128 11.81 -3.64 -0.52
CA LEU A 128 11.36 -3.63 0.88
C LEU A 128 10.26 -2.58 1.14
N ALA A 129 10.42 -1.36 0.66
CA ALA A 129 9.40 -0.31 0.80
C ALA A 129 8.08 -0.73 0.14
N GLU A 130 8.18 -1.31 -1.05
CA GLU A 130 7.04 -1.82 -1.78
C GLU A 130 6.36 -3.01 -1.08
N TYR A 131 7.15 -3.96 -0.57
CA TYR A 131 6.62 -5.07 0.22
C TYR A 131 5.79 -4.55 1.39
N VAL A 132 6.30 -3.55 2.12
CA VAL A 132 5.60 -2.91 3.23
C VAL A 132 4.32 -2.25 2.76
N ASP A 133 4.37 -1.47 1.67
CA ASP A 133 3.20 -0.76 1.12
C ASP A 133 2.08 -1.74 0.71
N PHE A 134 2.42 -2.80 -0.03
CA PHE A 134 1.45 -3.76 -0.52
C PHE A 134 0.90 -4.65 0.59
N THR A 135 1.75 -5.24 1.43
CA THR A 135 1.28 -6.13 2.52
C THR A 135 0.38 -5.41 3.51
N PHE A 136 0.70 -4.15 3.83
CA PHE A 136 -0.15 -3.30 4.66
C PHE A 136 -1.54 -3.11 4.02
N SER A 137 -1.56 -2.75 2.74
CA SER A 137 -2.77 -2.43 2.01
C SER A 137 -3.65 -3.68 1.85
N VAL A 138 -3.06 -4.81 1.45
CA VAL A 138 -3.75 -6.10 1.29
C VAL A 138 -4.40 -6.55 2.60
N ARG A 139 -3.71 -6.41 3.73
CA ARG A 139 -4.24 -6.81 5.04
C ARG A 139 -5.37 -5.93 5.52
N SER A 140 -5.25 -4.62 5.27
CA SER A 140 -6.31 -3.66 5.55
C SER A 140 -7.56 -4.03 4.76
N VAL A 141 -7.40 -4.42 3.49
CA VAL A 141 -8.48 -4.94 2.66
C VAL A 141 -9.04 -6.22 3.25
N LEU A 142 -8.24 -7.28 3.40
CA LEU A 142 -8.69 -8.60 3.89
C LEU A 142 -9.48 -8.51 5.20
N ARG A 143 -9.05 -7.63 6.11
CA ARG A 143 -9.76 -7.37 7.36
C ARG A 143 -11.11 -6.71 7.15
N SER A 144 -11.22 -5.73 6.27
CA SER A 144 -12.49 -5.08 5.96
C SER A 144 -13.52 -6.02 5.34
N LEU A 145 -13.06 -7.16 4.79
CA LEU A 145 -13.91 -8.22 4.24
C LEU A 145 -14.44 -9.19 5.33
N GLU A 146 -14.00 -9.06 6.58
CA GLU A 146 -14.50 -9.87 7.69
C GLU A 146 -15.97 -9.55 7.98
N GLY A 147 -16.85 -10.50 7.65
CA GLY A 147 -18.30 -10.37 7.85
C GLY A 147 -19.05 -9.80 6.64
N GLU A 148 -18.33 -9.33 5.62
CA GLU A 148 -18.91 -8.75 4.41
C GLU A 148 -19.10 -9.76 3.27
N SER A 149 -19.92 -9.39 2.30
CA SER A 149 -20.05 -10.06 1.01
C SER A 149 -19.05 -9.49 0.00
N VAL A 150 -18.27 -10.36 -0.65
CA VAL A 150 -17.16 -9.96 -1.54
C VAL A 150 -17.32 -10.61 -2.91
N GLY A 151 -17.14 -9.82 -3.97
CA GLY A 151 -17.12 -10.33 -5.33
C GLY A 151 -15.90 -11.20 -5.59
N LEU A 152 -16.10 -12.36 -6.22
CA LEU A 152 -15.06 -13.31 -6.59
C LEU A 152 -13.91 -12.63 -7.36
N ARG A 153 -14.21 -11.77 -8.33
CA ARG A 153 -13.19 -11.04 -9.11
C ARG A 153 -12.30 -10.20 -8.20
N SER A 154 -12.91 -9.40 -7.33
CA SER A 154 -12.16 -8.50 -6.43
C SER A 154 -11.27 -9.29 -5.48
N LEU A 155 -11.76 -10.44 -4.98
CA LEU A 155 -10.97 -11.32 -4.13
C LEU A 155 -9.79 -11.94 -4.90
N LEU A 156 -9.97 -12.40 -6.14
CA LEU A 156 -8.90 -12.97 -6.93
C LEU A 156 -7.83 -11.95 -7.34
N LEU A 157 -8.22 -10.70 -7.64
CA LEU A 157 -7.28 -9.58 -7.83
C LEU A 157 -6.46 -9.32 -6.56
N LEU A 158 -7.11 -9.31 -5.40
CA LEU A 158 -6.44 -9.16 -4.11
C LEU A 158 -5.46 -10.30 -3.83
N LEU A 159 -5.85 -11.55 -4.09
CA LEU A 159 -4.95 -12.70 -3.94
C LEU A 159 -3.74 -12.65 -4.87
N THR A 160 -3.90 -12.06 -6.06
CA THR A 160 -2.78 -11.80 -6.99
C THR A 160 -1.85 -10.70 -6.46
N SER A 161 -2.39 -9.71 -5.75
CA SER A 161 -1.56 -8.74 -5.03
C SER A 161 -0.80 -9.38 -3.86
N CYS A 162 -1.38 -10.40 -3.20
CA CYS A 162 -0.68 -11.19 -2.19
C CYS A 162 0.48 -11.99 -2.79
N THR A 163 0.28 -12.64 -3.93
CA THR A 163 1.36 -13.41 -4.61
C THR A 163 2.51 -12.49 -5.00
N HIS A 164 2.20 -11.30 -5.52
CA HIS A 164 3.19 -10.26 -5.78
C HIS A 164 4.00 -9.90 -4.53
N SER A 165 3.32 -9.66 -3.40
CA SER A 165 4.00 -9.37 -2.13
C SER A 165 4.90 -10.52 -1.67
N LEU A 166 4.47 -11.77 -1.83
CA LEU A 166 5.29 -12.94 -1.53
C LEU A 166 6.49 -13.07 -2.49
N GLY A 167 6.34 -12.63 -3.74
CA GLY A 167 7.44 -12.51 -4.71
C GLY A 167 8.50 -11.53 -4.25
N LEU A 168 8.10 -10.32 -3.84
CA LEU A 168 9.03 -9.33 -3.27
C LEU A 168 9.77 -9.87 -2.04
N ALA A 169 9.07 -10.57 -1.15
CA ALA A 169 9.74 -11.21 -0.01
C ALA A 169 10.68 -12.34 -0.42
N ALA A 170 10.36 -13.09 -1.49
CA ALA A 170 11.23 -14.12 -2.01
C ALA A 170 12.57 -13.53 -2.48
N ASP A 171 12.53 -12.38 -3.16
CA ASP A 171 13.73 -11.65 -3.58
C ASP A 171 14.57 -11.17 -2.39
N LEU A 172 13.92 -10.65 -1.35
CA LEU A 172 14.60 -10.18 -0.13
C LEU A 172 15.22 -11.33 0.68
N LEU A 173 14.53 -12.47 0.76
CA LEU A 173 14.95 -13.64 1.53
C LEU A 173 15.90 -14.57 0.75
N GLY A 174 15.98 -14.42 -0.58
CA GLY A 174 16.68 -15.34 -1.46
C GLY A 174 16.05 -16.74 -1.51
N GLN A 175 14.73 -16.84 -1.28
CA GLN A 175 14.01 -18.12 -1.18
C GLN A 175 12.64 -18.04 -1.87
N PRO A 176 12.22 -19.06 -2.65
CA PRO A 176 10.99 -19.01 -3.44
C PRO A 176 9.72 -19.23 -2.58
N VAL A 177 9.41 -18.28 -1.68
CA VAL A 177 8.33 -18.43 -0.69
C VAL A 177 6.91 -18.31 -1.26
N HIS A 178 6.78 -17.90 -2.54
CA HIS A 178 5.51 -17.60 -3.21
C HIS A 178 4.94 -18.74 -4.07
N VAL A 179 5.77 -19.69 -4.52
CA VAL A 179 5.44 -20.63 -5.62
C VAL A 179 4.13 -21.38 -5.39
N GLU A 180 3.97 -22.04 -4.24
CA GLU A 180 2.75 -22.80 -3.91
C GLU A 180 1.49 -21.91 -3.90
N VAL A 181 1.61 -20.69 -3.39
CA VAL A 181 0.49 -19.74 -3.34
C VAL A 181 0.17 -19.22 -4.74
N GLU A 182 1.18 -18.95 -5.57
CA GLU A 182 0.99 -18.53 -6.95
C GLU A 182 0.29 -19.60 -7.77
N GLU A 183 0.71 -20.87 -7.67
CA GLU A 183 0.07 -21.99 -8.35
C GLU A 183 -1.39 -22.16 -7.92
N THR A 184 -1.66 -22.05 -6.62
CA THR A 184 -3.02 -22.09 -6.07
C THR A 184 -3.87 -20.96 -6.63
N VAL A 185 -3.38 -19.72 -6.60
CA VAL A 185 -4.12 -18.55 -7.08
C VAL A 185 -4.34 -18.62 -8.58
N ARG A 186 -3.35 -19.07 -9.36
CA ARG A 186 -3.47 -19.29 -10.80
C ARG A 186 -4.58 -20.29 -11.11
N ARG A 187 -4.57 -21.48 -10.49
CA ARG A 187 -5.62 -22.49 -10.67
C ARG A 187 -7.02 -21.95 -10.35
N LEU A 188 -7.16 -21.20 -9.26
CA LEU A 188 -8.45 -20.59 -8.90
C LEU A 188 -8.93 -19.58 -9.94
N ARG A 189 -8.00 -18.82 -10.54
CA ARG A 189 -8.31 -17.88 -11.62
C ARG A 189 -8.71 -18.62 -12.89
N ASP A 190 -8.03 -19.70 -13.25
CA ASP A 190 -8.39 -20.55 -14.40
C ASP A 190 -9.81 -21.09 -14.26
N HIS A 191 -10.12 -21.73 -13.12
CA HIS A 191 -11.48 -22.22 -12.84
C HIS A 191 -12.51 -21.08 -12.82
N ALA A 192 -12.15 -19.88 -12.37
CA ALA A 192 -13.06 -18.74 -12.36
C ALA A 192 -13.36 -18.22 -13.77
N CYS A 193 -12.36 -18.18 -14.66
CA CYS A 193 -12.54 -17.86 -16.08
C CYS A 193 -13.41 -18.90 -16.80
N GLU A 194 -13.28 -20.17 -16.46
CA GLU A 194 -14.11 -21.27 -16.98
C GLU A 194 -15.53 -21.28 -16.40
N GLY A 195 -15.78 -20.52 -15.33
CA GLY A 195 -17.05 -20.51 -14.60
C GLY A 195 -17.26 -21.71 -13.69
N THR A 196 -16.21 -22.49 -13.41
CA THR A 196 -16.21 -23.73 -12.62
C THR A 196 -15.71 -23.53 -11.18
N ALA A 197 -15.17 -22.35 -10.83
CA ALA A 197 -14.58 -22.09 -9.51
C ALA A 197 -15.52 -22.43 -8.34
N ASP A 198 -15.04 -23.21 -7.36
CA ASP A 198 -15.74 -23.43 -6.09
C ASP A 198 -15.47 -22.26 -5.12
N LEU A 199 -16.54 -21.59 -4.68
CA LEU A 199 -16.44 -20.45 -3.76
C LEU A 199 -15.95 -20.86 -2.37
N ARG A 200 -16.16 -22.13 -1.96
CA ARG A 200 -15.62 -22.67 -0.72
C ARG A 200 -14.10 -22.81 -0.82
N GLU A 201 -13.62 -23.38 -1.91
CA GLU A 201 -12.19 -23.53 -2.20
C GLU A 201 -11.49 -22.16 -2.22
N VAL A 202 -12.06 -21.16 -2.90
CA VAL A 202 -11.53 -19.79 -2.93
C VAL A 202 -11.40 -19.19 -1.52
N LYS A 203 -12.39 -19.43 -0.66
CA LYS A 203 -12.37 -18.96 0.73
C LYS A 203 -11.30 -19.68 1.57
N GLU A 204 -11.14 -20.99 1.41
CA GLU A 204 -10.12 -21.78 2.09
C GLU A 204 -8.72 -21.33 1.65
N ALA A 205 -8.49 -21.18 0.34
CA ALA A 205 -7.24 -20.67 -0.22
C ALA A 205 -6.91 -19.26 0.27
N THR A 206 -7.90 -18.37 0.40
CA THR A 206 -7.69 -17.05 1.01
C THR A 206 -7.08 -17.18 2.41
N GLY A 207 -7.58 -18.11 3.24
CA GLY A 207 -7.04 -18.39 4.56
C GLY A 207 -5.59 -18.90 4.54
N VAL A 208 -5.24 -19.74 3.56
CA VAL A 208 -3.87 -20.22 3.33
C VAL A 208 -2.94 -19.06 2.95
N VAL A 209 -3.34 -18.22 1.99
CA VAL A 209 -2.56 -17.05 1.56
C VAL A 209 -2.30 -16.09 2.72
N VAL A 210 -3.32 -15.79 3.53
CA VAL A 210 -3.16 -14.93 4.72
C VAL A 210 -2.17 -15.53 5.71
N ARG A 211 -2.23 -16.84 5.94
CA ARG A 211 -1.30 -17.53 6.84
C ARG A 211 0.13 -17.45 6.30
N ARG A 212 0.31 -17.73 5.02
CA ARG A 212 1.62 -17.68 4.36
C ARG A 212 2.25 -16.29 4.44
N LEU A 213 1.46 -15.24 4.18
CA LEU A 213 1.92 -13.85 4.35
C LEU A 213 2.42 -13.56 5.77
N ARG A 214 1.81 -14.15 6.81
CA ARG A 214 2.27 -13.96 8.20
C ARG A 214 3.56 -14.70 8.51
N GLU A 215 3.73 -15.89 7.97
CA GLU A 215 4.96 -16.67 8.11
C GLU A 215 6.13 -15.95 7.44
N VAL A 216 5.90 -15.45 6.21
CA VAL A 216 6.91 -14.73 5.43
C VAL A 216 7.28 -13.39 6.06
N ASP A 217 6.31 -12.64 6.60
CA ASP A 217 6.62 -11.45 7.40
C ASP A 217 7.57 -11.74 8.55
N ARG A 218 7.29 -12.81 9.29
CA ARG A 218 8.10 -13.18 10.45
C ARG A 218 9.52 -13.52 10.00
N ALA A 219 9.64 -14.34 8.95
CA ALA A 219 10.93 -14.68 8.36
C ALA A 219 11.69 -13.42 7.87
N LEU A 220 10.99 -12.47 7.24
CA LEU A 220 11.57 -11.23 6.77
C LEU A 220 12.05 -10.35 7.93
N VAL A 221 11.25 -10.20 8.99
CA VAL A 221 11.68 -9.47 10.19
C VAL A 221 12.92 -10.13 10.81
N GLU A 222 12.90 -11.45 11.00
CA GLU A 222 14.04 -12.21 11.54
C GLU A 222 15.30 -12.02 10.66
N PHE A 223 15.13 -12.01 9.34
CA PHE A 223 16.20 -11.72 8.38
C PHE A 223 16.75 -10.29 8.53
N LEU A 224 15.89 -9.28 8.60
CA LEU A 224 16.27 -7.87 8.76
C LEU A 224 17.00 -7.64 10.10
N VAL A 225 16.60 -8.35 11.16
CA VAL A 225 17.28 -8.32 12.46
C VAL A 225 18.67 -8.94 12.37
N ARG A 226 18.75 -10.15 11.81
CA ARG A 226 20.01 -10.89 11.68
C ARG A 226 21.03 -10.13 10.83
N THR A 227 20.58 -9.39 9.83
CA THR A 227 21.43 -8.59 8.93
C THR A 227 21.76 -7.20 9.48
N GLY A 228 21.28 -6.85 10.68
CA GLY A 228 21.53 -5.55 11.31
C GLY A 228 20.80 -4.39 10.64
N VAL A 229 19.84 -4.66 9.76
CA VAL A 229 19.00 -3.64 9.12
C VAL A 229 18.03 -3.02 10.14
N VAL A 230 17.55 -3.83 11.09
CA VAL A 230 16.76 -3.38 12.25
C VAL A 230 17.28 -4.06 13.53
N THR A 231 17.05 -3.46 14.70
CA THR A 231 17.47 -4.04 15.99
C THR A 231 16.46 -5.08 16.48
N SER A 232 16.91 -6.06 17.30
CA SER A 232 16.08 -7.08 17.97
C SER A 232 15.07 -6.54 19.00
N GLU A 233 15.05 -5.22 19.22
CA GLU A 233 14.22 -4.59 20.23
C GLU A 233 12.93 -4.05 19.58
N PRO A 234 11.76 -4.61 19.92
CA PRO A 234 10.50 -4.16 19.33
C PRO A 234 10.13 -2.75 19.81
N VAL A 235 9.86 -1.83 18.88
CA VAL A 235 9.27 -0.51 19.18
C VAL A 235 7.81 -0.68 19.62
N ARG A 236 7.45 -0.42 20.88
CA ARG A 236 6.09 -0.73 21.34
C ARG A 236 5.01 0.11 20.65
N GLU A 237 5.30 1.37 20.30
CA GLU A 237 4.35 2.24 19.59
C GLU A 237 5.10 3.30 18.77
N CYS A 238 4.61 3.64 17.57
CA CYS A 238 5.04 4.82 16.81
C CYS A 238 3.80 5.68 16.57
N VAL A 239 3.86 6.96 16.95
CA VAL A 239 2.71 7.87 16.89
C VAL A 239 3.09 9.13 16.09
N PRO A 240 2.38 9.45 14.99
CA PRO A 240 2.48 10.75 14.35
C PRO A 240 1.84 11.81 15.24
N TRP A 241 2.52 12.93 15.42
CA TRP A 241 2.07 14.01 16.31
C TRP A 241 1.51 15.22 15.54
N ALA A 242 0.84 16.11 16.28
CA ALA A 242 0.18 17.28 15.72
C ALA A 242 1.14 18.31 15.08
N ASP A 243 2.43 18.26 15.43
CA ASP A 243 3.49 19.10 14.86
C ASP A 243 4.15 18.49 13.62
N GLY A 244 3.62 17.36 13.12
CA GLY A 244 4.17 16.65 11.97
C GLY A 244 5.41 15.80 12.28
N ARG A 245 5.84 15.72 13.54
CA ARG A 245 6.97 14.87 13.97
C ARG A 245 6.48 13.48 14.37
N TYR A 246 7.39 12.51 14.27
CA TYR A 246 7.14 11.14 14.72
C TYR A 246 7.85 10.89 16.03
N TYR A 247 7.12 10.27 16.96
CA TYR A 247 7.67 9.85 18.23
C TYR A 247 7.58 8.33 18.35
N VAL A 248 8.71 7.73 18.70
CA VAL A 248 8.86 6.32 18.99
C VAL A 248 8.70 6.15 20.49
N PHE A 249 7.75 5.31 20.88
CA PHE A 249 7.57 4.91 22.26
C PHE A 249 8.43 3.68 22.55
N GLU A 250 9.52 3.91 23.26
CA GLU A 250 10.41 2.89 23.79
C GLU A 250 10.05 2.72 25.28
N HIS A 251 9.36 1.62 25.65
CA HIS A 251 9.26 1.29 27.07
C HIS A 251 10.65 0.81 27.50
N PRO A 252 11.20 1.27 28.65
CA PRO A 252 12.43 0.71 29.18
C PRO A 252 12.26 -0.80 29.27
N ALA A 253 13.26 -1.58 28.85
CA ALA A 253 13.22 -3.02 28.94
C ALA A 253 12.61 -3.43 30.29
N TRP A 254 11.64 -4.34 30.26
CA TRP A 254 11.24 -5.03 31.49
C TRP A 254 12.50 -5.77 31.91
N ASP A 255 13.25 -5.18 32.83
CA ASP A 255 14.31 -5.87 33.51
C ASP A 255 13.63 -7.07 34.17
N ALA A 256 13.94 -8.26 33.67
CA ALA A 256 13.26 -9.49 34.08
C ALA A 256 13.45 -9.79 35.57
N ASP A 257 14.30 -9.01 36.26
CA ASP A 257 14.72 -9.21 37.64
C ASP A 257 14.01 -8.30 38.67
N LEU A 258 13.07 -7.43 38.28
CA LEU A 258 12.48 -6.47 39.21
C LEU A 258 11.13 -6.94 39.78
N THR A 259 11.22 -7.78 40.81
CA THR A 259 10.14 -8.09 41.76
C THR A 259 9.75 -6.89 42.66
N THR A 260 10.49 -5.78 42.61
CA THR A 260 10.22 -4.58 43.40
C THR A 260 9.63 -3.47 42.53
N ARG A 261 8.30 -3.32 42.64
CA ARG A 261 7.52 -2.25 42.01
C ARG A 261 7.92 -0.88 42.59
N ALA A 262 8.62 -0.09 41.78
CA ALA A 262 8.42 1.36 41.76
C ALA A 262 8.23 1.78 40.30
N PHE A 263 6.97 2.06 39.96
CA PHE A 263 6.62 2.66 38.67
C PHE A 263 7.15 4.10 38.68
N SER A 264 8.26 4.36 37.98
CA SER A 264 8.74 5.73 37.78
C SER A 264 8.07 6.30 36.53
N PRO A 265 7.20 7.32 36.66
CA PRO A 265 6.59 8.02 35.52
C PRO A 265 7.64 8.69 34.62
N ASP A 266 8.83 8.96 35.15
CA ASP A 266 9.91 9.67 34.48
C ASP A 266 10.73 8.80 33.52
N ARG A 267 10.44 7.49 33.47
CA ARG A 267 11.11 6.55 32.54
C ARG A 267 10.36 6.35 31.22
N TRP A 268 9.36 7.18 30.91
CA TRP A 268 8.67 7.16 29.62
C TRP A 268 9.38 8.11 28.66
N TRP A 269 10.19 7.59 27.75
CA TRP A 269 10.94 8.41 26.79
C TRP A 269 10.24 8.31 25.45
N TRP A 270 9.52 9.36 25.08
CA TRP A 270 9.21 9.59 23.68
C TRP A 270 10.49 10.06 23.01
N ARG A 271 11.10 9.22 22.17
CA ARG A 271 12.23 9.65 21.36
C ARG A 271 11.69 10.22 20.06
N GLN A 272 11.97 11.49 19.78
CA GLN A 272 11.73 12.06 18.47
C GLN A 272 12.55 11.25 17.44
N ALA A 273 11.91 10.70 16.42
CA ALA A 273 12.55 9.83 15.44
C ALA A 273 13.56 10.55 14.52
N GLY A 274 13.80 11.86 14.72
CA GLY A 274 14.71 12.67 13.91
C GLY A 274 14.22 12.94 12.47
N VAL A 275 12.99 12.53 12.13
CA VAL A 275 12.43 12.71 10.78
C VAL A 275 11.89 14.15 10.64
N ASP A 276 12.34 14.87 9.61
CA ASP A 276 11.91 16.26 9.33
C ASP A 276 10.38 16.31 9.08
N PRO A 277 9.62 17.14 9.82
CA PRO A 277 8.17 17.27 9.68
C PRO A 277 7.71 17.82 8.30
N ARG A 278 8.62 18.30 7.46
CA ARG A 278 8.34 18.70 6.07
C ARG A 278 8.31 17.53 5.09
N VAL A 279 8.57 16.31 5.57
CA VAL A 279 8.32 15.05 4.87
C VAL A 279 6.80 14.82 4.88
N GLY A 280 6.11 15.56 4.01
CA GLY A 280 4.69 15.86 4.08
C GLY A 280 3.80 14.69 3.66
N VAL A 281 2.77 14.47 4.47
CA VAL A 281 1.48 13.80 4.14
C VAL A 281 1.53 12.28 3.94
N TYR A 282 2.58 11.68 3.36
CA TYR A 282 2.52 10.24 3.02
C TYR A 282 2.95 9.25 4.13
N PRO A 283 4.04 9.48 4.88
CA PRO A 283 4.35 8.72 6.09
C PRO A 283 3.37 9.10 7.19
N ALA A 284 2.75 10.29 7.16
CA ALA A 284 1.70 10.61 8.12
C ALA A 284 0.44 9.80 7.81
N PHE A 285 0.13 9.51 6.55
CA PHE A 285 -0.96 8.62 6.18
C PHE A 285 -0.65 7.16 6.51
N TYR A 286 0.52 6.65 6.13
CA TYR A 286 0.94 5.28 6.43
C TYR A 286 1.22 5.06 7.91
N LEU A 287 1.87 5.99 8.62
CA LEU A 287 2.09 5.91 10.06
C LEU A 287 0.85 6.26 10.87
N ALA A 288 0.00 7.21 10.48
CA ALA A 288 -1.30 7.38 11.17
C ALA A 288 -2.22 6.19 10.90
N GLN A 289 -2.12 5.53 9.74
CA GLN A 289 -2.72 4.23 9.53
C GLN A 289 -2.04 3.14 10.37
N PHE A 290 -0.70 3.06 10.44
CA PHE A 290 0.04 2.12 11.30
C PHE A 290 -0.40 2.29 12.76
N SER A 291 -0.47 3.52 13.28
CA SER A 291 -0.99 3.84 14.62
C SER A 291 -2.48 3.54 14.75
N ALA A 292 -3.32 3.83 13.73
CA ALA A 292 -4.75 3.52 13.78
C ALA A 292 -5.06 2.01 13.76
N TYR A 293 -4.23 1.20 13.11
CA TYR A 293 -4.38 -0.26 13.03
C TYR A 293 -3.68 -0.98 14.20
N ALA A 294 -2.56 -0.45 14.67
CA ALA A 294 -1.86 -0.85 15.89
C ALA A 294 -2.75 -0.73 17.13
N LEU A 295 -3.88 -0.01 17.09
CA LEU A 295 -4.75 0.18 18.27
C LEU A 295 -6.01 -0.68 18.29
N SER A 296 -6.06 -1.77 17.51
CA SER A 296 -7.23 -2.67 17.44
C SER A 296 -6.99 -4.04 18.09
N ASP A 297 -7.97 -4.54 18.86
CA ASP A 297 -7.79 -5.69 19.78
C ASP A 297 -8.06 -7.07 19.20
N GLY A 298 -8.41 -7.14 17.92
CA GLY A 298 -8.54 -8.41 17.20
C GLY A 298 -7.19 -9.14 17.10
N PRO A 299 -7.19 -10.47 16.91
CA PRO A 299 -5.96 -11.25 16.70
C PRO A 299 -5.07 -10.68 15.58
N LEU A 300 -5.68 -10.21 14.49
CA LEU A 300 -5.02 -9.50 13.38
C LEU A 300 -4.42 -8.15 13.80
N GLY A 301 -5.10 -7.38 14.64
CA GLY A 301 -4.56 -6.10 15.14
C GLY A 301 -3.40 -6.27 16.12
N ARG A 302 -3.40 -7.35 16.92
CA ARG A 302 -2.26 -7.74 17.76
C ARG A 302 -1.05 -8.19 16.95
N ALA A 303 -1.25 -9.00 15.90
CA ALA A 303 -0.18 -9.38 14.98
C ALA A 303 0.38 -8.18 14.20
N HIS A 304 -0.47 -7.23 13.81
CA HIS A 304 -0.06 -6.02 13.08
C HIS A 304 0.79 -5.07 13.95
N ARG A 305 0.44 -4.91 15.24
CA ARG A 305 1.29 -4.21 16.23
C ARG A 305 2.69 -4.80 16.33
N LEU A 306 2.76 -6.11 16.52
CA LEU A 306 3.99 -6.84 16.81
C LEU A 306 4.92 -7.01 15.61
N LEU A 307 4.42 -6.86 14.39
CA LEU A 307 5.23 -6.97 13.18
C LEU A 307 5.51 -5.58 12.59
N PHE A 308 4.49 -4.75 12.36
CA PHE A 308 4.63 -3.48 11.65
C PHE A 308 4.83 -2.27 12.55
N GLY A 309 4.17 -2.23 13.72
CA GLY A 309 4.34 -1.15 14.68
C GLY A 309 5.72 -1.13 15.34
N THR A 310 6.37 -2.30 15.43
CA THR A 310 7.59 -2.48 16.23
C THR A 310 8.88 -2.61 15.42
N TRP A 311 8.86 -3.35 14.32
CA TRP A 311 10.09 -3.70 13.58
C TRP A 311 10.27 -2.83 12.34
N PHE A 312 9.22 -2.69 11.54
CA PHE A 312 9.26 -1.82 10.36
C PHE A 312 9.39 -0.33 10.72
N ALA A 313 8.92 0.10 11.90
CA ALA A 313 9.19 1.44 12.40
C ALA A 313 10.70 1.74 12.57
N ARG A 314 11.52 0.73 12.88
CA ARG A 314 12.99 0.88 12.96
C ARG A 314 13.64 1.03 11.59
N LEU A 315 13.00 0.61 10.48
CA LEU A 315 13.57 0.85 9.16
C LEU A 315 13.78 2.33 8.87
N ILE A 316 12.95 3.21 9.45
CA ILE A 316 13.11 4.67 9.33
C ILE A 316 14.44 5.13 9.93
N THR A 317 15.03 4.36 10.85
CA THR A 317 16.36 4.65 11.43
C THR A 317 17.53 4.14 10.58
N SER A 318 17.27 3.30 9.57
CA SER A 318 18.29 2.92 8.57
C SER A 318 18.52 4.10 7.62
N PRO A 319 19.74 4.66 7.51
CA PRO A 319 20.00 5.79 6.62
C PRO A 319 19.67 5.50 5.16
N ALA A 320 19.99 4.30 4.68
CA ALA A 320 19.74 3.90 3.29
C ALA A 320 18.23 3.77 3.00
N TYR A 321 17.46 3.19 3.92
CA TYR A 321 16.00 3.10 3.76
C TYR A 321 15.35 4.48 3.87
N ALA A 322 15.80 5.33 4.80
CA ALA A 322 15.30 6.69 4.95
C ALA A 322 15.56 7.54 3.69
N GLU A 323 16.73 7.40 3.06
CA GLU A 323 17.02 8.06 1.79
C GLU A 323 16.07 7.61 0.68
N VAL A 324 15.86 6.30 0.55
CA VAL A 324 14.95 5.73 -0.46
C VAL A 324 13.51 6.20 -0.22
N LEU A 325 13.05 6.20 1.03
CA LEU A 325 11.74 6.70 1.41
C LEU A 325 11.59 8.19 1.09
N GLY A 326 12.61 9.00 1.40
CA GLY A 326 12.63 10.43 1.08
C GLY A 326 12.52 10.70 -0.43
N LYS A 327 13.27 9.95 -1.25
CA LYS A 327 13.18 10.03 -2.71
C LYS A 327 11.81 9.60 -3.23
N ARG A 328 11.29 8.46 -2.75
CA ARG A 328 9.92 7.96 -3.05
C ARG A 328 8.88 9.05 -2.80
N MET A 329 8.97 9.69 -1.65
CA MET A 329 8.03 10.73 -1.26
C MET A 329 8.13 11.98 -2.11
N ALA A 330 9.33 12.46 -2.40
CA ALA A 330 9.49 13.63 -3.26
C ALA A 330 8.86 13.42 -4.65
N VAL A 331 8.96 12.20 -5.18
CA VAL A 331 8.31 11.80 -6.45
C VAL A 331 6.79 11.74 -6.28
N ALA A 332 6.31 11.05 -5.23
CA ALA A 332 4.88 10.93 -4.95
C ALA A 332 4.22 12.29 -4.74
N GLU A 333 4.84 13.21 -4.01
CA GLU A 333 4.33 14.57 -3.77
C GLU A 333 4.17 15.37 -5.06
N ARG A 334 5.13 15.25 -5.99
CA ARG A 334 5.05 15.91 -7.31
C ARG A 334 3.93 15.33 -8.16
N ILE A 335 3.84 14.00 -8.25
CA ILE A 335 2.74 13.29 -8.92
C ILE A 335 1.38 13.71 -8.32
N TYR A 336 1.24 13.65 -7.00
CA TYR A 336 0.00 13.98 -6.31
C TYR A 336 -0.30 15.47 -6.30
N GLY A 337 0.68 16.34 -6.47
CA GLY A 337 0.49 17.77 -6.66
C GLY A 337 -0.33 18.03 -7.93
N VAL A 338 0.02 17.38 -9.04
CA VAL A 338 -0.70 17.47 -10.31
C VAL A 338 -2.11 16.89 -10.18
N ILE A 339 -2.22 15.67 -9.65
CA ILE A 339 -3.52 14.98 -9.48
C ILE A 339 -4.48 15.82 -8.61
N ARG A 340 -3.99 16.40 -7.50
CA ARG A 340 -4.81 17.23 -6.60
C ARG A 340 -5.29 18.52 -7.27
N ARG A 341 -4.49 19.15 -8.13
CA ARG A 341 -4.94 20.31 -8.93
C ARG A 341 -6.12 19.96 -9.82
N GLY A 342 -6.17 18.72 -10.32
CA GLY A 342 -7.31 18.18 -11.07
C GLY A 342 -8.56 17.85 -10.26
N GLY A 343 -8.52 18.01 -8.92
CA GLY A 343 -9.59 17.53 -8.04
C GLY A 343 -9.69 16.00 -8.00
N LEU A 344 -8.70 15.29 -8.55
CA LEU A 344 -8.64 13.83 -8.52
C LEU A 344 -8.10 13.36 -7.16
N ARG A 345 -8.48 12.13 -6.80
CA ARG A 345 -7.90 11.44 -5.66
C ARG A 345 -6.67 10.66 -6.11
N PRO A 346 -5.50 10.84 -5.46
CA PRO A 346 -4.35 9.98 -5.66
C PRO A 346 -4.74 8.50 -5.62
N MET A 347 -4.20 7.72 -6.54
CA MET A 347 -4.24 6.27 -6.41
C MET A 347 -3.34 5.90 -5.22
N VAL A 348 -3.93 5.53 -4.09
CA VAL A 348 -3.20 4.84 -3.02
C VAL A 348 -2.96 3.41 -3.52
N PRO A 349 -1.77 2.82 -3.31
CA PRO A 349 -1.52 1.41 -3.61
C PRO A 349 -2.66 0.58 -3.01
N LEU A 350 -3.46 -0.05 -3.85
CA LEU A 350 -4.75 -0.69 -3.55
C LEU A 350 -5.94 0.26 -3.29
N GLY A 351 -6.26 1.07 -4.29
CA GLY A 351 -7.62 1.56 -4.53
C GLY A 351 -8.58 0.47 -5.02
N ILE A 352 -8.52 -0.76 -4.47
CA ILE A 352 -9.47 -1.83 -4.82
C ILE A 352 -10.86 -1.44 -4.26
N GLY A 353 -11.66 -0.78 -5.09
CA GLY A 353 -13.12 -0.90 -5.09
C GLY A 353 -13.92 -0.65 -3.80
N PHE A 354 -13.40 0.02 -2.77
CA PHE A 354 -14.21 0.30 -1.58
C PHE A 354 -15.24 1.38 -1.86
N ARG A 355 -16.50 0.97 -1.95
CA ARG A 355 -17.62 1.85 -2.29
C ARG A 355 -17.87 2.96 -1.26
N ARG A 356 -17.33 2.89 -0.02
CA ARG A 356 -17.62 3.85 1.08
C ARG A 356 -16.54 3.95 2.17
N PRO A 357 -15.41 4.67 1.98
CA PRO A 357 -14.42 4.90 3.04
C PRO A 357 -14.99 5.55 4.32
N GLU A 358 -16.07 6.30 4.21
CA GLU A 358 -16.84 6.91 5.31
C GLU A 358 -17.50 5.91 6.28
N VAL A 359 -17.58 4.62 5.92
CA VAL A 359 -18.17 3.58 6.78
C VAL A 359 -17.14 2.99 7.76
N ILE A 360 -15.85 3.31 7.59
CA ILE A 360 -14.78 2.88 8.51
C ILE A 360 -14.92 3.65 9.83
N ARG A 361 -15.74 3.14 10.76
CA ARG A 361 -15.94 3.77 12.07
C ARG A 361 -14.75 3.51 13.02
N PRO A 362 -14.22 4.54 13.71
CA PRO A 362 -13.26 4.33 14.80
C PRO A 362 -13.87 3.47 15.91
N SER A 363 -13.11 2.51 16.46
CA SER A 363 -13.56 1.68 17.57
C SER A 363 -13.74 2.51 18.85
N ARG A 364 -14.60 2.05 19.79
CA ARG A 364 -14.83 2.73 21.09
C ARG A 364 -13.51 3.00 21.85
N ARG A 365 -12.55 2.07 21.78
CA ARG A 365 -11.21 2.21 22.38
C ARG A 365 -10.38 3.35 21.77
N ARG A 366 -10.56 3.64 20.47
CA ARG A 366 -9.92 4.78 19.78
C ARG A 366 -10.39 6.14 20.33
N ARG A 367 -11.69 6.26 20.66
CA ARG A 367 -12.22 7.49 21.28
C ARG A 367 -11.70 7.68 22.70
N TRP A 368 -11.54 6.59 23.45
CA TRP A 368 -11.03 6.62 24.81
C TRP A 368 -9.54 6.94 24.89
N LEU A 369 -8.69 6.31 24.05
CA LEU A 369 -7.25 6.58 24.01
C LEU A 369 -6.96 8.03 23.62
N ARG A 370 -7.68 8.55 22.61
CA ARG A 370 -7.63 9.97 22.25
C ARG A 370 -7.99 10.87 23.43
N GLY A 371 -9.01 10.50 24.22
CA GLY A 371 -9.42 11.23 25.42
C GLY A 371 -8.39 11.21 26.56
N LEU A 372 -7.70 10.09 26.78
CA LEU A 372 -6.62 9.99 27.77
C LEU A 372 -5.40 10.82 27.38
N ILE A 373 -4.98 10.74 26.12
CA ILE A 373 -3.83 11.49 25.61
C ILE A 373 -4.10 13.00 25.68
N LEU A 374 -5.30 13.44 25.28
CA LEU A 374 -5.69 14.85 25.42
C LEU A 374 -5.69 15.31 26.89
N ARG A 375 -6.03 14.43 27.84
CA ARG A 375 -5.98 14.76 29.28
C ARG A 375 -4.56 14.90 29.81
N GLU A 376 -3.64 14.02 29.42
CA GLU A 376 -2.25 14.10 29.88
C GLU A 376 -1.50 15.30 29.29
N LEU A 377 -1.78 15.67 28.04
CA LEU A 377 -1.20 16.88 27.44
C LEU A 377 -1.73 18.17 28.07
N SER A 378 -3.02 18.17 28.45
CA SER A 378 -3.60 19.28 29.21
C SER A 378 -2.99 19.42 30.60
N ARG A 379 -2.37 18.36 31.12
CA ARG A 379 -1.65 18.36 32.41
C ARG A 379 -0.18 18.79 32.26
N GLY A 380 0.44 18.53 31.09
CA GLY A 380 1.83 18.88 30.80
C GLY A 380 2.09 20.32 30.32
N GLY A 381 1.04 21.13 30.14
CA GLY A 381 1.13 22.51 29.61
C GLY A 381 1.78 23.57 30.51
N ALA A 382 2.45 23.19 31.60
CA ALA A 382 3.19 24.13 32.43
C ALA A 382 4.57 23.57 32.80
N ARG A 383 5.60 24.22 32.24
CA ARG A 383 7.05 24.14 32.52
C ARG A 383 7.88 23.40 31.47
N CYS A 384 8.00 24.00 30.29
CA CYS A 384 9.28 23.97 29.60
C CYS A 384 10.21 24.94 30.34
N SER A 385 11.16 24.40 31.12
CA SER A 385 12.30 25.17 31.61
C SER A 385 13.26 25.39 30.44
N PRO A 386 13.78 26.61 30.24
CA PRO A 386 14.71 26.88 29.16
C PRO A 386 16.12 26.50 29.60
N TRP A 387 16.62 25.34 29.17
CA TRP A 387 18.06 25.05 28.99
C TRP A 387 18.23 24.04 27.86
#